data_AF-A0A7X6CPI3-F1
#
_entry.id   AF-A0A7X6CPI3-F1
#
_cell.length_a   1.000
_cell.length_b   1.000
_cell.length_c   1.000
_cell.angle_alpha   90.00
_cell.angle_beta   90.00
_cell.angle_gamma   90.00
#
_symmetry.space_group_name_H-M   'P 1'
#
loop_
_entity.id
_entity.type
_entity.pdbx_description
1 polymer ?
#
loop_
_entity_poly.entity_id
_entity_poly.type
_entity_poly.pdbx_seq_one_letter_code
_entity_poly.pdbx_strand_id
1 'polypeptide(L)'
;MQFSYGPCGKPEIAANSDCKGICFNLSDSQGLALYAVTRGRKIGVDLEQIRAVPNMEEIADRFFSQQESAALQSVAAEEKARAFFNCWTRKEAYIKAMGDGLSFPLDKFSVSLIPGEPAKLLNVEGDRSAPERWYLKELVTAPDCIAAIAVECKGDRALEIINWELVRSFEF
;
A
#
# COMPACT_ATOMS: atom_id res chain seq x y z
N MET A 1 21.94 -8.65 12.84
CA MET A 1 20.59 -8.03 12.89
C MET A 1 19.59 -9.15 13.16
N GLN A 2 18.68 -9.00 14.14
CA GLN A 2 17.66 -9.99 14.48
C GLN A 2 16.28 -9.42 14.15
N PHE A 3 15.39 -10.26 13.61
CA PHE A 3 14.00 -9.91 13.31
C PHE A 3 13.05 -10.47 14.38
N SER A 4 11.97 -9.74 14.62
CA SER A 4 10.79 -10.21 15.35
C SER A 4 9.57 -10.12 14.43
N TYR A 5 8.47 -10.78 14.82
CA TYR A 5 7.23 -10.76 14.05
C TYR A 5 6.10 -10.26 14.95
N GLY A 6 5.35 -9.27 14.46
CA GLY A 6 4.14 -8.81 15.12
C GLY A 6 3.04 -9.88 15.10
N PRO A 7 1.91 -9.65 15.81
CA PRO A 7 0.82 -10.61 15.94
C PRO A 7 0.28 -11.14 14.61
N CYS A 8 0.33 -10.32 13.56
CA CYS A 8 -0.16 -10.63 12.22
C CYS A 8 0.97 -10.95 11.23
N GLY A 9 2.16 -11.31 11.72
CA GLY A 9 3.30 -11.72 10.89
C GLY A 9 4.08 -10.57 10.25
N LYS A 10 3.78 -9.30 10.56
CA LYS A 10 4.58 -8.16 10.09
C LYS A 10 6.00 -8.26 10.66
N PRO A 11 7.05 -8.31 9.82
CA PRO A 11 8.42 -8.37 10.29
C PRO A 11 8.84 -7.02 10.88
N GLU A 12 9.57 -7.06 11.99
CA GLU A 12 10.08 -5.90 12.73
C GLU A 12 11.53 -6.14 13.11
N ILE A 13 12.26 -5.06 13.40
CA ILE A 13 13.61 -5.15 13.93
C ILE A 13 13.53 -5.37 15.43
N ALA A 14 14.23 -6.39 15.94
CA ALA A 14 14.23 -6.70 17.37
C ALA A 14 14.73 -5.51 18.21
N ALA A 15 14.07 -5.26 19.35
CA ALA A 15 14.31 -4.09 20.21
C ALA A 15 15.73 -4.01 20.82
N ASN A 16 16.45 -5.13 20.82
CA ASN A 16 17.82 -5.28 21.31
C ASN A 16 18.89 -4.90 20.27
N SER A 17 18.51 -4.42 19.09
CA SER A 17 19.45 -3.98 18.05
C SER A 17 19.82 -2.49 18.15
N ASP A 18 20.94 -2.11 17.54
CA ASP A 18 21.36 -0.71 17.40
C ASP A 18 20.46 0.11 16.46
N CYS A 19 19.58 -0.55 15.71
CA CYS A 19 18.67 0.04 14.72
C CYS A 19 17.32 0.48 15.35
N LYS A 20 17.33 0.97 16.59
CA LYS A 20 16.10 1.35 17.30
C LYS A 20 15.28 2.38 16.52
N GLY A 21 13.98 2.12 16.46
CA GLY A 21 13.02 2.98 15.78
C GLY A 21 13.03 2.86 14.26
N ILE A 22 13.83 2.00 13.65
CA ILE A 22 13.68 1.70 12.22
C ILE A 22 12.43 0.85 12.03
N CYS A 23 11.56 1.29 11.13
CA CYS A 23 10.39 0.54 10.67
C CYS A 23 10.57 0.27 9.18
N PHE A 24 10.14 -0.91 8.73
CA PHE A 24 10.23 -1.26 7.32
C PHE A 24 9.02 -2.06 6.87
N ASN A 25 8.80 -2.10 5.57
CA ASN A 25 7.83 -2.98 4.94
C ASN A 25 8.30 -3.36 3.54
N LEU A 26 7.86 -4.52 3.06
CA LEU A 26 8.22 -5.05 1.75
C LEU A 26 6.98 -5.52 1.01
N SER A 27 7.02 -5.41 -0.31
CA SER A 27 6.05 -6.02 -1.21
C SER A 27 6.77 -6.44 -2.48
N ASP A 28 6.41 -7.59 -3.03
CA ASP A 28 6.95 -8.06 -4.30
C ASP A 28 5.82 -8.51 -5.23
N SER A 29 6.03 -8.29 -6.53
CA SER A 29 5.12 -8.75 -7.57
C SER A 29 5.87 -8.86 -8.89
N GLN A 30 5.73 -10.00 -9.57
CA GLN A 30 6.25 -10.24 -10.92
C GLN A 30 7.72 -9.84 -11.14
N GLY A 31 8.59 -10.23 -10.21
CA GLY A 31 10.04 -9.98 -10.32
C GLY A 31 10.47 -8.56 -9.93
N LEU A 32 9.54 -7.71 -9.52
CA LEU A 32 9.83 -6.45 -8.84
C LEU A 32 9.68 -6.62 -7.34
N ALA A 33 10.55 -5.95 -6.58
CA ALA A 33 10.47 -5.88 -5.13
C ALA A 33 10.55 -4.41 -4.71
N LEU A 34 9.68 -4.04 -3.78
CA LEU A 34 9.59 -2.74 -3.18
C LEU A 34 9.94 -2.85 -1.70
N TYR A 35 10.87 -2.00 -1.26
CA TYR A 35 11.29 -1.89 0.13
C TYR A 35 11.06 -0.48 0.61
N ALA A 36 10.43 -0.36 1.77
CA ALA A 36 10.12 0.90 2.40
C ALA A 36 10.76 0.94 3.78
N VAL A 37 11.44 2.04 4.11
CA VAL A 37 12.13 2.20 5.40
C VAL A 37 11.86 3.59 5.96
N THR A 38 11.55 3.65 7.26
CA THR A 38 11.36 4.89 8.01
C THR A 38 12.06 4.81 9.37
N ARG A 39 12.21 5.96 10.03
CA ARG A 39 12.60 6.04 11.44
C ARG A 39 11.47 6.67 12.26
N GLY A 40 10.98 5.93 13.24
CA GLY A 40 10.00 6.35 14.24
C GLY A 40 8.57 6.51 13.71
N ARG A 41 8.25 5.90 12.55
CA ARG A 41 6.93 6.03 11.90
C ARG A 41 6.48 4.72 11.32
N LYS A 42 5.20 4.43 11.44
CA LYS A 42 4.59 3.32 10.72
C LYS A 42 4.68 3.55 9.21
N ILE A 43 5.02 2.48 8.50
CA ILE A 43 5.12 2.45 7.05
C ILE A 43 4.62 1.10 6.51
N GLY A 44 3.97 1.16 5.37
CA GLY A 44 3.52 0.01 4.60
C GLY A 44 3.58 0.33 3.10
N VAL A 45 3.87 -0.71 2.31
CA VAL A 45 3.90 -0.64 0.85
C VAL A 45 3.19 -1.84 0.26
N ASP A 46 2.57 -1.63 -0.88
CA ASP A 46 1.98 -2.68 -1.67
C ASP A 46 2.32 -2.47 -3.15
N LEU A 47 2.48 -3.56 -3.88
CA LEU A 47 2.87 -3.60 -5.29
C LEU A 47 2.11 -4.74 -5.95
N GLU A 48 1.34 -4.43 -6.98
CA GLU A 48 0.55 -5.41 -7.74
C GLU A 48 0.64 -5.17 -9.24
N GLN A 49 0.66 -6.26 -10.01
CA GLN A 49 0.54 -6.18 -11.46
C GLN A 49 -0.93 -6.01 -11.87
N ILE A 50 -1.21 -5.05 -12.75
CA ILE A 50 -2.50 -4.91 -13.40
C ILE A 50 -2.72 -6.13 -14.29
N ARG A 51 -3.82 -6.84 -14.05
CA ARG A 51 -4.24 -8.01 -14.82
C ARG A 51 -5.76 -8.08 -14.89
N ALA A 52 -6.28 -8.94 -15.75
CA ALA A 52 -7.70 -9.29 -15.71
C ALA A 52 -8.03 -9.93 -14.35
N VAL A 53 -9.05 -9.41 -13.68
CA VAL A 53 -9.55 -9.94 -12.41
C VAL A 53 -10.93 -10.53 -12.66
N PRO A 54 -11.08 -11.87 -12.72
CA PRO A 54 -12.39 -12.50 -12.75
C PRO A 54 -13.18 -12.07 -11.52
N ASN A 55 -14.47 -11.78 -11.69
CA ASN A 55 -15.37 -11.35 -10.62
C ASN A 55 -14.88 -10.12 -9.83
N MET A 56 -14.19 -9.19 -10.50
CA MET A 56 -13.67 -7.94 -9.91
C MET A 56 -14.72 -7.20 -9.08
N GLU A 57 -15.95 -7.11 -9.58
CA GLU A 57 -17.04 -6.40 -8.91
C GLU A 57 -17.49 -7.14 -7.63
N GLU A 58 -17.55 -8.47 -7.63
CA GLU A 58 -17.86 -9.26 -6.42
C GLU A 58 -16.77 -9.12 -5.36
N ILE A 59 -15.50 -9.07 -5.78
CA ILE A 59 -14.37 -8.85 -4.88
C ILE A 59 -14.44 -7.43 -4.29
N ALA A 60 -14.71 -6.42 -5.12
CA ALA A 60 -14.91 -5.06 -4.67
C ALA A 60 -16.07 -4.99 -3.66
N ASP A 61 -17.22 -5.57 -3.95
CA ASP A 61 -18.37 -5.53 -3.04
C ASP A 61 -18.13 -6.23 -1.69
N ARG A 62 -17.20 -7.19 -1.65
CA ARG A 62 -16.84 -7.90 -0.42
C ARG A 62 -15.83 -7.15 0.44
N PHE A 63 -14.90 -6.42 -0.17
CA PHE A 63 -13.74 -5.86 0.53
C PHE A 63 -13.64 -4.33 0.45
N PHE A 64 -14.29 -3.69 -0.51
CA PHE A 64 -14.31 -2.25 -0.64
C PHE A 64 -15.45 -1.66 0.18
N SER A 65 -15.29 -0.41 0.60
CA SER A 65 -16.39 0.31 1.24
C SER A 65 -17.48 0.58 0.18
N GLN A 66 -18.72 0.80 0.63
CA GLN A 66 -19.82 1.12 -0.27
C GLN A 66 -19.51 2.33 -1.18
N GLN A 67 -18.76 3.31 -0.66
CA GLN A 67 -18.32 4.48 -1.40
C GLN A 67 -17.34 4.10 -2.53
N GLU A 68 -16.40 3.20 -2.23
CA GLU A 68 -15.39 2.73 -3.19
C GLU A 68 -16.02 1.84 -4.27
N SER A 69 -16.91 0.90 -3.91
CA SER A 69 -17.65 0.10 -4.90
C SER A 69 -18.47 0.97 -5.85
N ALA A 70 -19.19 1.96 -5.32
CA ALA A 70 -19.96 2.89 -6.16
C ALA A 70 -19.05 3.74 -7.07
N ALA A 71 -17.92 4.21 -6.56
CA ALA A 71 -16.94 4.94 -7.37
C ALA A 71 -16.35 4.05 -8.47
N LEU A 72 -15.98 2.80 -8.17
CA LEU A 72 -15.46 1.84 -9.14
C LEU A 72 -16.47 1.53 -10.25
N GLN A 73 -17.75 1.43 -9.93
CA GLN A 73 -18.82 1.23 -10.92
C GLN A 73 -18.97 2.42 -11.88
N SER A 74 -18.63 3.63 -11.44
CA SER A 74 -18.69 4.84 -12.27
C SER A 74 -17.48 5.04 -13.20
N VAL A 75 -16.40 4.28 -13.00
CA VAL A 75 -15.19 4.34 -13.83
C VAL A 75 -15.44 3.70 -15.20
N ALA A 76 -14.88 4.29 -16.26
CA ALA A 76 -14.92 3.74 -17.61
C ALA A 76 -14.34 2.31 -17.65
N ALA A 77 -14.89 1.46 -18.53
CA ALA A 77 -14.55 0.03 -18.56
C ALA A 77 -13.04 -0.21 -18.76
N GLU A 78 -12.40 0.63 -19.56
CA GLU A 78 -10.97 0.57 -19.91
C GLU A 78 -10.06 0.91 -18.72
N GLU A 79 -10.57 1.70 -17.77
CA GLU A 79 -9.83 2.17 -16.59
C GLU A 79 -10.18 1.39 -15.32
N LYS A 80 -11.26 0.60 -15.34
CA LYS A 80 -11.81 -0.08 -14.17
C LYS A 80 -10.80 -1.01 -13.49
N ALA A 81 -9.99 -1.74 -14.26
CA ALA A 81 -8.92 -2.59 -13.70
C ALA A 81 -7.87 -1.76 -12.95
N ARG A 82 -7.43 -0.63 -13.52
CA ARG A 82 -6.48 0.28 -12.87
C ARG A 82 -7.07 0.88 -11.60
N ALA A 83 -8.34 1.29 -11.64
CA ALA A 83 -9.05 1.81 -10.47
C ALA A 83 -9.18 0.77 -9.35
N PHE A 84 -9.46 -0.49 -9.69
CA PHE A 84 -9.50 -1.59 -8.74
C PHE A 84 -8.15 -1.80 -8.06
N PHE A 85 -7.06 -1.91 -8.83
CA PHE A 85 -5.71 -2.09 -8.27
C PHE A 85 -5.20 -0.85 -7.53
N ASN A 86 -5.61 0.36 -7.91
CA ASN A 86 -5.38 1.57 -7.12
C ASN A 86 -6.00 1.44 -5.73
N CYS A 87 -7.27 1.07 -5.65
CA CYS A 87 -7.96 0.86 -4.39
C CYS A 87 -7.26 -0.23 -3.57
N TRP A 88 -7.05 -1.40 -4.17
CA TRP A 88 -6.44 -2.57 -3.51
C TRP A 88 -5.08 -2.24 -2.89
N THR A 89 -4.14 -1.74 -3.70
CA THR A 89 -2.77 -1.46 -3.25
C THR A 89 -2.72 -0.37 -2.19
N ARG A 90 -3.55 0.68 -2.30
CA ARG A 90 -3.64 1.75 -1.30
C ARG A 90 -4.15 1.21 0.04
N LYS A 91 -5.15 0.32 0.04
CA LYS A 91 -5.70 -0.30 1.26
C LYS A 91 -4.72 -1.27 1.90
N GLU A 92 -4.10 -2.14 1.12
CA GLU A 92 -3.07 -3.07 1.60
C GLU A 92 -1.86 -2.32 2.17
N ALA A 93 -1.38 -1.27 1.51
CA ALA A 93 -0.28 -0.45 2.03
C ALA A 93 -0.64 0.17 3.39
N TYR A 94 -1.86 0.67 3.57
CA TYR A 94 -2.33 1.21 4.84
C TYR A 94 -2.41 0.14 5.95
N ILE A 95 -3.00 -1.02 5.66
CA ILE A 95 -3.10 -2.13 6.61
C ILE A 95 -1.71 -2.66 7.00
N LYS A 96 -0.84 -2.87 6.01
CA LYS A 96 0.56 -3.24 6.22
C LYS A 96 1.26 -2.23 7.11
N ALA A 97 0.96 -0.94 6.98
CA ALA A 97 1.52 0.09 7.83
C ALA A 97 1.04 -0.03 9.29
N MET A 98 -0.26 -0.24 9.49
CA MET A 98 -0.87 -0.40 10.81
C MET A 98 -0.32 -1.59 11.59
N GLY A 99 -0.02 -2.69 10.89
CA GLY A 99 0.50 -3.94 11.47
C GLY A 99 -0.59 -4.94 11.84
N ASP A 100 -1.85 -4.61 11.55
CA ASP A 100 -3.03 -5.40 11.94
C ASP A 100 -3.35 -6.53 10.95
N GLY A 101 -2.62 -6.63 9.83
CA GLY A 101 -2.84 -7.62 8.79
C GLY A 101 -4.27 -7.59 8.21
N LEU A 102 -4.64 -8.62 7.44
CA LEU A 102 -5.99 -8.75 6.85
C LEU A 102 -7.13 -8.85 7.89
N SER A 103 -6.82 -8.88 9.18
CA SER A 103 -7.81 -8.82 10.27
C SER A 103 -8.52 -7.46 10.34
N PHE A 104 -7.92 -6.39 9.80
CA PHE A 104 -8.60 -5.11 9.73
C PHE A 104 -9.67 -5.15 8.63
N PRO A 105 -10.96 -4.91 8.93
CA PRO A 105 -12.00 -4.98 7.93
C PRO A 105 -11.78 -3.88 6.88
N LEU A 106 -11.56 -4.30 5.63
CA LEU A 106 -11.25 -3.39 4.54
C LEU A 106 -12.42 -2.41 4.28
N ASP A 107 -13.66 -2.78 4.58
CA ASP A 107 -14.84 -1.93 4.43
C ASP A 107 -14.96 -0.79 5.47
N LYS A 108 -14.10 -0.76 6.49
CA LYS A 108 -14.12 0.23 7.60
C LYS A 108 -13.33 1.51 7.33
N PHE A 109 -12.78 1.67 6.14
CA PHE A 109 -12.11 2.87 5.69
C PHE A 109 -12.22 3.00 4.18
N SER A 110 -12.09 4.23 3.67
CA SER A 110 -12.05 4.47 2.23
C SER A 110 -10.75 5.14 1.80
N VAL A 111 -10.27 4.78 0.62
CA VAL A 111 -9.17 5.44 -0.09
C VAL A 111 -9.67 6.03 -1.42
N SER A 112 -8.93 6.97 -1.99
CA SER A 112 -9.17 7.37 -3.38
C SER A 112 -8.81 6.20 -4.30
N LEU A 113 -9.50 6.06 -5.44
CA LEU A 113 -9.25 4.99 -6.42
C LEU A 113 -9.24 5.44 -7.88
N ILE A 114 -9.78 6.62 -8.17
CA ILE A 114 -9.90 7.12 -9.54
C ILE A 114 -8.51 7.30 -10.17
N PRO A 115 -8.24 6.72 -11.35
CA PRO A 115 -6.97 6.92 -12.05
C PRO A 115 -6.68 8.40 -12.31
N GLY A 116 -5.43 8.81 -12.11
CA GLY A 116 -5.01 10.21 -12.24
C GLY A 116 -5.28 11.08 -11.01
N GLU A 117 -6.12 10.64 -10.06
CA GLU A 117 -6.28 11.35 -8.78
C GLU A 117 -5.17 10.97 -7.79
N PRO A 118 -4.72 11.91 -6.94
CA PRO A 118 -3.75 11.61 -5.89
C PRO A 118 -4.23 10.51 -4.95
N ALA A 119 -3.32 9.61 -4.55
CA ALA A 119 -3.59 8.60 -3.54
C ALA A 119 -3.88 9.27 -2.19
N LYS A 120 -5.01 8.94 -1.56
CA LYS A 120 -5.45 9.53 -0.29
C LYS A 120 -6.19 8.50 0.56
N LEU A 121 -6.00 8.57 1.88
CA LEU A 121 -6.93 8.01 2.85
C LEU A 121 -8.06 9.02 3.04
N LEU A 122 -9.30 8.64 2.74
CA LEU A 122 -10.44 9.56 2.75
C LEU A 122 -11.14 9.58 4.12
N ASN A 123 -11.32 8.41 4.73
CA ASN A 123 -11.92 8.28 6.05
C ASN A 123 -11.53 6.95 6.70
N VAL A 124 -11.63 6.87 8.02
CA VAL A 124 -11.53 5.65 8.82
C VAL A 124 -12.66 5.69 9.85
N GLU A 125 -13.45 4.63 9.93
CA GLU A 125 -14.54 4.52 10.92
C GLU A 125 -13.95 4.61 12.34
N GLY A 126 -14.51 5.50 13.17
CA GLY A 126 -14.04 5.71 14.54
C GLY A 126 -12.80 6.60 14.69
N ASP A 127 -12.12 6.99 13.60
CA ASP A 127 -10.96 7.91 13.66
C ASP A 127 -11.01 8.99 12.58
N ARG A 128 -11.67 10.10 12.90
CA ARG A 128 -11.80 11.26 12.00
C ARG A 128 -10.49 11.97 11.70
N SER A 129 -9.46 11.77 12.51
CA SER A 129 -8.16 12.42 12.33
C SER A 129 -7.19 11.58 11.51
N ALA A 130 -7.51 10.32 11.22
CA ALA A 130 -6.65 9.43 10.45
C ALA A 130 -6.24 10.02 9.08
N PRO A 131 -7.15 10.60 8.26
CA PRO A 131 -6.77 11.22 6.98
C PRO A 131 -5.69 12.31 7.08
N GLU A 132 -5.59 13.00 8.22
CA GLU A 132 -4.57 14.05 8.44
C GLU A 132 -3.25 13.49 8.97
N ARG A 133 -3.29 12.31 9.60
CA ARG A 133 -2.10 11.63 10.16
C ARG A 133 -1.43 10.70 9.16
N TRP A 134 -2.13 10.30 8.11
CA TRP A 134 -1.66 9.34 7.12
C TRP A 134 -1.44 9.98 5.77
N TYR A 135 -0.22 9.79 5.26
CA TYR A 135 0.15 10.17 3.91
C TYR A 135 0.14 8.93 3.03
N LEU A 136 -0.60 8.99 1.93
CA LEU A 136 -0.60 7.97 0.88
C LEU A 136 0.01 8.56 -0.39
N LYS A 137 0.79 7.75 -1.11
CA LYS A 137 1.33 8.13 -2.42
C LYS A 137 1.34 6.94 -3.36
N GLU A 138 1.00 7.18 -4.61
CA GLU A 138 1.26 6.24 -5.69
C GLU A 138 2.74 6.31 -6.10
N LEU A 139 3.38 5.15 -6.21
CA LEU A 139 4.77 5.05 -6.63
C LEU A 139 4.82 4.75 -8.12
N VAL A 140 5.64 5.50 -8.85
CA VAL A 140 5.91 5.21 -10.26
C VAL A 140 6.74 3.93 -10.32
N THR A 141 6.21 2.91 -10.99
CA THR A 141 6.86 1.60 -11.16
C THR A 141 6.83 1.21 -12.65
N ALA A 142 7.01 -0.07 -12.96
CA ALA A 142 6.87 -0.57 -14.34
C ALA A 142 5.45 -0.27 -14.88
N PRO A 143 5.27 -0.10 -16.21
CA PRO A 143 4.00 0.37 -16.80
C PRO A 143 2.74 -0.40 -16.40
N ASP A 144 2.87 -1.70 -16.16
CA ASP A 144 1.77 -2.61 -15.82
C ASP A 144 1.68 -2.91 -14.32
N CYS A 145 2.35 -2.13 -13.47
CA CYS A 145 2.32 -2.29 -12.03
C CYS A 145 1.74 -1.04 -11.36
N ILE A 146 0.99 -1.27 -10.29
CA ILE A 146 0.53 -0.23 -9.38
C ILE A 146 1.20 -0.49 -8.04
N ALA A 147 1.77 0.56 -7.46
CA ALA A 147 2.31 0.50 -6.13
C ALA A 147 1.83 1.69 -5.30
N ALA A 148 1.60 1.43 -4.03
CA ALA A 148 1.22 2.45 -3.07
C ALA A 148 2.12 2.37 -1.83
N ILE A 149 2.36 3.52 -1.23
CA ILE A 149 3.00 3.66 0.07
C ILE A 149 2.03 4.37 1.02
N ALA A 150 1.96 3.90 2.26
CA ALA A 150 1.27 4.56 3.36
C ALA A 150 2.27 4.82 4.50
N VAL A 151 2.33 6.07 4.96
CA VAL A 151 3.22 6.51 6.04
C VAL A 151 2.45 7.30 7.07
N GLU A 152 2.67 7.01 8.35
CA GLU A 152 2.12 7.81 9.45
C GLU A 152 2.91 9.12 9.58
N CYS A 153 2.52 10.14 8.82
CA CYS A 153 3.00 11.49 8.94
C CYS A 153 1.98 12.53 8.45
N LYS A 154 2.02 13.72 9.06
CA LYS A 154 1.25 14.88 8.59
C LYS A 154 1.86 15.49 7.33
N GLY A 155 1.04 15.65 6.30
CA GLY A 155 1.36 16.39 5.08
C GLY A 155 2.35 15.70 4.14
N ASP A 156 2.67 16.40 3.05
CA ASP A 156 3.66 15.95 2.07
C ASP A 156 5.07 16.12 2.66
N ARG A 157 5.75 15.00 2.91
CA ARG A 157 7.16 15.00 3.30
C ARG A 157 7.98 14.43 2.15
N ALA A 158 9.22 14.91 2.04
CA ALA A 158 10.19 14.36 1.11
C ALA A 158 10.34 12.85 1.33
N LEU A 159 9.73 12.07 0.43
CA LEU A 159 10.06 10.67 0.22
C LEU A 159 11.25 10.64 -0.73
N GLU A 160 12.34 10.03 -0.28
CA GLU A 160 13.44 9.68 -1.16
C GLU A 160 13.12 8.33 -1.81
N ILE A 161 13.02 8.32 -3.14
CA ILE A 161 12.74 7.11 -3.92
C ILE A 161 14.00 6.77 -4.69
N ILE A 162 14.53 5.57 -4.45
CA ILE A 162 15.73 5.05 -5.11
C ILE A 162 15.34 3.82 -5.91
N ASN A 163 15.55 3.88 -7.21
CA ASN A 163 15.31 2.75 -8.11
C ASN A 163 16.61 1.96 -8.28
N TRP A 164 16.52 0.65 -8.13
CA TRP A 164 17.63 -0.28 -8.30
C TRP A 164 17.30 -1.26 -9.42
N GLU A 165 18.23 -1.48 -10.34
CA GLU A 165 18.13 -2.54 -11.33
C GLU A 165 19.12 -3.65 -10.96
N LEU A 166 18.62 -4.89 -10.94
CA LEU A 166 19.49 -6.03 -10.70
C LEU A 166 20.31 -6.28 -11.98
N VAL A 167 21.54 -5.76 -12.01
CA VAL A 167 22.49 -6.11 -13.06
C VAL A 167 22.92 -7.55 -12.83
N ARG A 168 22.38 -8.48 -13.62
CA ARG A 168 22.94 -9.84 -13.69
C ARG A 168 24.29 -9.73 -14.39
N SER A 169 25.36 -9.60 -13.62
CA SER A 169 26.71 -9.85 -14.12
C SER A 169 26.80 -11.32 -14.50
N PHE A 170 26.64 -11.63 -15.78
CA PHE A 170 27.14 -12.89 -16.34
C PHE A 170 28.65 -12.74 -16.47
N GLU A 171 29.40 -13.25 -15.49
CA GLU A 171 30.81 -13.54 -15.68
C GLU A 171 30.95 -15.03 -16.02
N PHE A 172 31.30 -15.24 -17.29
CA PHE A 172 31.82 -16.43 -18.01
C PHE A 172 30.94 -17.68 -18.15
#